data_AF-A0A6G1CCZ6-F1
#
_entry.id   AF-A0A6G1CCZ6-F1
#
_cell.length_a   1.000
_cell.length_b   1.000
_cell.length_c   1.000
_cell.angle_alpha   90.00
_cell.angle_beta   90.00
_cell.angle_gamma   90.00
#
_symmetry.space_group_name_H-M   'P 1'
#
loop_
_entity.id
_entity.type
_entity.pdbx_description
1 polymer ?
#
loop_
_entity_poly.entity_id
_entity_poly.type
_entity_poly.pdbx_seq_one_letter_code
_entity_poly.pdbx_strand_id
1 'polypeptide(L)'
;MPAGTLTATACTGNVVHHTAGEFTQVLQDVAGDPTLPRTKSVRCASCGHGEAVFFQATARGEEGMTLFFMCCNPSCGHRWRE
;
A
#
# COMPACT_ATOMS: atom_id res chain seq x y z
N MET A 1 54.17 -18.32 -17.31
CA MET A 1 52.92 -17.83 -17.94
C MET A 1 51.74 -18.36 -17.12
N PRO A 2 51.14 -17.56 -16.23
CA PRO A 2 50.12 -18.02 -15.28
C PRO A 2 48.70 -17.85 -15.84
N ALA A 3 47.91 -18.93 -15.89
CA ALA A 3 46.47 -18.86 -16.11
C ALA A 3 45.77 -18.95 -14.75
N GLY A 4 45.28 -17.79 -14.29
CA GLY A 4 44.68 -17.59 -12.98
C GLY A 4 43.36 -18.33 -12.78
N THR A 5 43.16 -18.72 -11.53
CA THR A 5 42.00 -19.36 -10.91
C THR A 5 40.66 -18.77 -11.35
N LEU A 6 39.74 -19.64 -11.78
CA LEU A 6 38.33 -19.31 -12.00
C LEU A 6 37.66 -19.03 -10.65
N THR A 7 37.55 -17.76 -10.25
CA THR A 7 36.70 -17.37 -9.12
C THR A 7 35.25 -17.52 -9.55
N ALA A 8 34.56 -18.53 -9.01
CA ALA A 8 33.12 -18.67 -9.11
C ALA A 8 32.47 -17.52 -8.33
N THR A 9 32.12 -16.43 -9.01
CA THR A 9 31.31 -15.36 -8.43
C THR A 9 29.88 -15.85 -8.32
N ALA A 10 29.54 -16.41 -7.16
CA ALA A 10 28.16 -16.55 -6.73
C ALA A 10 27.60 -15.14 -6.41
N CYS A 11 26.93 -14.51 -7.37
CA CYS A 11 26.06 -13.37 -7.09
C CYS A 11 24.64 -13.89 -6.81
N THR A 12 24.43 -14.11 -5.52
CA THR A 12 23.17 -14.35 -4.84
C THR A 12 22.03 -13.46 -5.35
N GLY A 13 20.90 -14.09 -5.67
CA GLY A 13 19.55 -13.53 -5.62
C GLY A 13 19.38 -12.09 -6.11
N ASN A 14 18.94 -11.94 -7.36
CA ASN A 14 18.09 -10.81 -7.72
C ASN A 14 16.75 -10.97 -6.97
N VAL A 15 16.75 -10.62 -5.69
CA VAL A 15 15.54 -10.22 -4.99
C VAL A 15 15.11 -8.96 -5.72
N VAL A 16 14.16 -9.10 -6.64
CA VAL A 16 13.36 -7.96 -7.11
C VAL A 16 12.74 -7.43 -5.83
N HIS A 17 13.35 -6.39 -5.31
CA HIS A 17 12.79 -5.51 -4.32
C HIS A 17 11.57 -4.95 -5.05
N HIS A 18 10.42 -5.64 -4.93
CA HIS A 18 9.12 -5.02 -5.10
C HIS A 18 9.11 -3.96 -4.02
N THR A 19 9.64 -2.80 -4.41
CA THR A 19 9.74 -1.63 -3.59
C THR A 19 8.34 -1.42 -3.05
N ALA A 20 8.22 -1.30 -1.73
CA ALA A 20 6.98 -1.00 -1.04
C ALA A 20 6.28 0.30 -1.55
N GLY A 21 6.86 0.97 -2.55
CA GLY A 21 6.36 2.08 -3.35
C GLY A 21 5.22 1.73 -4.33
N GLU A 22 5.20 0.55 -4.95
CA GLU A 22 4.10 0.22 -5.90
C GLU A 22 2.75 0.12 -5.18
N PHE A 23 2.76 -0.40 -3.94
CA PHE A 23 1.55 -0.52 -3.13
C PHE A 23 1.06 0.85 -2.60
N THR A 24 1.98 1.75 -2.23
CA THR A 24 1.62 3.12 -1.85
C THR A 24 1.18 3.95 -3.05
N GLN A 25 1.72 3.72 -4.25
CA GLN A 25 1.28 4.41 -5.47
C GLN A 25 -0.19 4.12 -5.81
N VAL A 26 -0.60 2.85 -5.71
CA VAL A 26 -2.00 2.46 -5.88
C VAL A 26 -2.91 3.10 -4.83
N LEU A 27 -2.45 3.17 -3.57
CA LEU A 27 -3.21 3.88 -2.52
C LEU A 27 -3.33 5.39 -2.78
N GLN A 28 -2.29 6.00 -3.33
CA GLN A 28 -2.25 7.43 -3.59
C GLN A 28 -3.18 7.85 -4.73
N ASP A 29 -3.33 6.98 -5.73
CA ASP A 29 -4.30 7.15 -6.83
C ASP A 29 -5.74 7.03 -6.32
N VAL A 30 -6.02 5.99 -5.51
CA VAL A 30 -7.33 5.77 -4.87
C VAL A 30 -7.69 6.91 -3.90
N ALA A 31 -6.74 7.41 -3.11
CA ALA A 31 -6.98 8.57 -2.25
C ALA A 31 -7.11 9.89 -3.03
N GLY A 32 -6.52 9.99 -4.22
CA GLY A 32 -6.60 11.16 -5.08
C GLY A 32 -7.89 11.24 -5.90
N ASP A 33 -8.53 10.10 -6.13
CA ASP A 33 -9.68 10.02 -7.02
C ASP A 33 -10.94 10.69 -6.43
N PRO A 34 -11.50 11.72 -7.11
CA PRO A 34 -12.68 12.44 -6.64
C PRO A 34 -13.99 11.67 -6.87
N THR A 35 -13.96 10.54 -7.58
CA THR A 35 -15.15 9.72 -7.83
C THR A 35 -15.43 8.76 -6.67
N LEU A 36 -14.43 8.51 -5.83
CA LEU A 36 -14.58 7.68 -4.65
C LEU A 36 -15.23 8.44 -3.48
N PRO A 37 -16.13 7.79 -2.72
CA PRO A 37 -16.81 8.42 -1.61
C PRO A 37 -15.85 8.68 -0.43
N ARG A 38 -15.83 9.93 0.03
CA ARG A 38 -14.96 10.40 1.11
C ARG A 38 -15.82 10.79 2.31
N THR A 39 -15.32 10.52 3.50
CA THR A 39 -15.95 10.92 4.76
C THR A 39 -14.99 11.80 5.56
N LYS A 40 -15.53 12.87 6.15
CA LYS A 40 -14.83 13.73 7.12
C LYS A 40 -15.19 13.40 8.56
N SER A 41 -16.06 12.40 8.76
CA SER A 41 -16.51 11.95 10.07
C SER A 41 -15.44 11.14 10.80
N VAL A 42 -14.61 10.42 10.03
CA VAL A 42 -13.54 9.58 10.57
C VAL A 42 -12.20 10.31 10.45
N ARG A 43 -11.42 10.29 11.53
CA ARG A 43 -10.05 10.81 11.55
C ARG A 43 -9.06 9.65 11.49
N CYS A 44 -8.00 9.84 10.72
CA CYS A 44 -6.91 8.88 10.66
C CYS A 44 -6.23 8.76 12.03
N ALA A 45 -6.16 7.55 12.60
CA ALA A 45 -5.47 7.31 13.87
C ALA A 45 -3.94 7.49 13.77
N SER A 46 -3.36 7.40 12.56
CA SER A 46 -1.92 7.50 12.34
C SER A 46 -1.43 8.95 12.21
N CYS A 47 -2.15 9.81 11.49
CA CYS A 47 -1.74 11.21 11.27
C CYS A 47 -2.74 12.27 11.74
N GLY A 48 -3.93 11.89 12.21
CA GLY A 48 -4.97 12.81 12.64
C GLY A 48 -5.75 13.51 11.52
N HIS A 49 -5.49 13.17 10.24
CA HIS A 49 -6.19 13.78 9.11
C HIS A 49 -7.68 13.49 9.16
N GLY A 50 -8.51 14.52 9.08
CA GLY A 50 -9.97 14.44 9.14
C GLY A 50 -10.64 14.13 7.80
N GLU A 51 -9.95 13.44 6.90
CA GLU A 51 -10.50 13.01 5.61
C GLU A 51 -9.99 11.62 5.30
N ALA A 52 -10.93 10.72 5.05
CA ALA A 52 -10.67 9.36 4.65
C ALA A 52 -11.63 8.95 3.53
N VAL A 53 -11.12 8.20 2.56
CA VAL A 53 -11.96 7.50 1.58
C VAL A 53 -12.51 6.25 2.26
N PHE A 54 -13.77 5.93 2.01
CA PHE A 54 -14.35 4.67 2.48
C PHE A 54 -14.91 3.87 1.31
N PHE A 55 -14.80 2.55 1.35
CA PHE A 55 -15.40 1.69 0.34
C PHE A 55 -15.78 0.35 0.95
N GLN A 56 -16.87 -0.23 0.44
CA GLN A 56 -17.31 -1.55 0.83
C GLN A 56 -16.72 -2.56 -0.14
N ALA A 57 -16.01 -3.55 0.38
CA ALA A 57 -15.47 -4.64 -0.42
C ALA A 57 -15.69 -5.97 0.29
N THR A 58 -15.89 -7.03 -0.50
CA THR A 58 -15.96 -8.39 0.03
C THR A 58 -14.54 -8.85 0.35
N ALA A 59 -14.23 -9.00 1.63
CA ALA A 59 -12.97 -9.62 2.03
C ALA A 59 -13.02 -11.10 1.64
N ARG A 60 -11.95 -11.61 1.00
CA ARG A 60 -11.87 -13.04 0.66
C ARG A 60 -11.98 -13.87 1.93
N GLY A 61 -13.11 -14.58 2.08
CA GLY A 61 -13.39 -15.42 3.24
C GLY A 61 -14.38 -14.84 4.24
N GLU A 62 -14.92 -13.64 4.03
CA GLU A 62 -16.05 -13.12 4.81
C GLU A 62 -17.33 -13.12 3.97
N GLU A 63 -18.44 -13.56 4.56
CA GLU A 63 -19.77 -13.57 3.93
C GLU A 63 -20.43 -12.17 3.94
N GLY A 64 -19.68 -11.13 4.33
CA GLY A 64 -20.16 -9.76 4.51
C GLY A 64 -19.39 -8.72 3.70
N MET A 65 -20.03 -7.57 3.46
CA MET A 65 -19.37 -6.39 2.90
C MET A 65 -18.66 -5.65 4.04
N THR A 66 -17.33 -5.70 4.06
CA THR A 66 -16.53 -4.98 5.06
C THR A 66 -16.29 -3.54 4.60
N LEU A 67 -16.39 -2.58 5.51
CA LEU A 67 -16.08 -1.18 5.24
C LEU A 67 -14.58 -0.94 5.45
N PHE A 68 -13.88 -0.61 4.37
CA PHE A 68 -12.50 -0.18 4.41
C PHE A 68 -12.42 1.33 4.41
N PHE A 69 -11.55 1.87 5.26
CA PHE A 69 -11.21 3.27 5.34
C PHE A 69 -9.75 3.47 4.95
N MET A 70 -9.48 4.57 4.25
CA MET A 70 -8.14 4.93 3.79
C MET A 70 -7.92 6.43 3.98
N CYS A 71 -6.84 6.79 4.65
CA CYS A 71 -6.47 8.18 4.86
C CYS A 71 -6.16 8.87 3.53
N CYS A 72 -6.72 10.06 3.33
CA CYS A 72 -6.48 10.88 2.15
C CYS A 72 -5.11 11.57 2.11
N ASN A 73 -4.33 11.47 3.18
CA ASN A 73 -3.01 12.09 3.25
C ASN A 73 -1.99 11.23 2.48
N PRO A 74 -1.36 11.75 1.39
CA PRO A 74 -0.39 11.00 0.60
C PRO A 74 0.87 10.63 1.38
N SER A 75 1.20 11.39 2.44
CA SER A 75 2.32 11.06 3.33
C SER A 75 1.97 10.00 4.37
N CYS A 76 0.69 9.64 4.53
CA CYS A 76 0.23 8.67 5.52
C CYS A 76 -0.25 7.37 4.90
N GLY A 77 -1.23 7.40 3.99
CA GLY A 77 -1.79 6.21 3.34
C GLY A 77 -2.32 5.15 4.32
N HIS A 78 -2.61 5.52 5.57
CA HIS A 78 -3.06 4.56 6.57
C HIS A 78 -4.44 4.02 6.20
N ARG A 79 -4.59 2.70 6.21
CA ARG A 79 -5.86 2.02 5.95
C ARG A 79 -6.28 1.21 7.16
N TRP A 80 -7.58 1.21 7.45
CA TRP A 80 -8.18 0.43 8.53
C TRP A 80 -9.57 -0.05 8.10
N ARG A 81 -10.15 -0.98 8.85
CA ARG A 81 -11.49 -1.51 8.59
C ARG A 81 -12.36 -1.29 9.83
N GLU A 82 -13.64 -0.99 9.62
CA GLU A 82 -14.73 -1.25 10.58
C GLU A 82 -15.56 -2.43 10.07
#